data_AF-A0A9Q9IKP9-F1
#
_entry.id   AF-A0A9Q9IKP9-F1
#
_cell.length_a   1.000
_cell.length_b   1.000
_cell.length_c   1.000
_cell.angle_alpha   90.00
_cell.angle_beta   90.00
_cell.angle_gamma   90.00
#
_symmetry.space_group_name_H-M   'P 1'
#
loop_
_entity.id
_entity.type
_entity.pdbx_description
1 polymer ?
#
loop_
_entity_poly.entity_id
_entity_poly.type
_entity_poly.pdbx_seq_one_letter_code
_entity_poly.pdbx_strand_id
1 'polypeptide(L)'
;MARGTARRIDMLLEFLRLETTGGRLLLPATAVALVWANLPGGIYQAFWSWSPPPSAVLDALHLDLPLAAWVTDGLLTVFFFVAGLTVGELAGWRAAAPPVAAALGGMAVPAVVMIVVSGGAAVHHGAWAIPVATDIAFALDPVSAGVVVPVFALAAAGDALGDRVAWGAATGLLFGTPAGILLGAGLAVWARLGAFPPEVRRGDVLPVTVLGGVGYTASLLIVRLSVPDAAADAAAAAVLCASVVAAILATVMVHRRGRTRSP
;
A
#
# COMPACT_ATOMS: atom_id res chain seq x y z
N MET A 1 14.25 -26.54 -24.12
CA MET A 1 13.42 -25.32 -24.11
C MET A 1 12.25 -25.36 -23.11
N ALA A 2 11.61 -26.51 -22.85
CA ALA A 2 10.54 -26.63 -21.84
C ALA A 2 10.93 -26.37 -20.37
N ARG A 3 12.22 -26.48 -20.01
CA ARG A 3 12.69 -26.36 -18.61
C ARG A 3 12.71 -24.93 -18.05
N GLY A 4 12.81 -23.91 -18.89
CA GLY A 4 12.89 -22.50 -18.46
C GLY A 4 11.53 -21.90 -18.13
N THR A 5 10.50 -22.23 -18.92
CA THR A 5 9.12 -21.83 -18.67
C THR A 5 8.52 -22.58 -17.48
N ALA A 6 8.80 -23.89 -17.37
CA ALA A 6 8.42 -24.68 -16.20
C ALA A 6 9.02 -24.10 -14.91
N ARG A 7 10.33 -23.82 -14.87
CA ARG A 7 10.97 -23.23 -13.68
C ARG A 7 10.42 -21.85 -13.30
N ARG A 8 9.98 -21.03 -14.26
CA ARG A 8 9.35 -19.72 -14.00
C ARG A 8 7.92 -19.84 -13.52
N ILE A 9 7.16 -20.77 -14.09
CA ILE A 9 5.80 -21.09 -13.63
C ILE A 9 5.88 -21.72 -12.25
N ASP A 10 6.83 -22.62 -11.99
CA ASP A 10 7.05 -23.22 -10.68
C ASP A 10 7.45 -22.18 -9.64
N MET A 11 8.35 -21.24 -9.96
CA MET A 11 8.73 -20.16 -9.06
C MET A 11 7.58 -19.17 -8.81
N LEU A 12 6.78 -18.84 -9.82
CA LEU A 12 5.57 -18.04 -9.64
C LEU A 12 4.50 -18.80 -8.87
N LEU A 13 4.34 -20.11 -9.08
CA LEU A 13 3.42 -20.95 -8.34
C LEU A 13 3.89 -21.19 -6.91
N GLU A 14 5.19 -21.22 -6.66
CA GLU A 14 5.81 -21.34 -5.33
C GLU A 14 5.71 -20.03 -4.56
N PHE A 15 5.96 -18.90 -5.22
CA PHE A 15 5.71 -17.56 -4.70
C PHE A 15 4.21 -17.35 -4.41
N LEU A 16 3.33 -17.68 -5.35
CA LEU A 16 1.87 -17.65 -5.14
C LEU A 16 1.42 -18.67 -4.08
N ARG A 17 2.05 -19.84 -3.94
CA ARG A 17 1.73 -20.83 -2.88
C ARG A 17 2.16 -20.36 -1.49
N LEU A 18 3.31 -19.71 -1.38
CA LEU A 18 3.79 -19.11 -0.13
C LEU A 18 2.93 -17.90 0.27
N GLU A 19 2.54 -17.08 -0.71
CA GLU A 19 1.74 -15.86 -0.53
C GLU A 19 0.25 -16.15 -0.28
N THR A 20 -0.30 -17.23 -0.88
CA THR A 20 -1.71 -17.62 -0.68
C THR A 20 -2.04 -18.04 0.76
N THR A 21 -1.08 -18.44 1.59
CA THR A 21 -1.41 -18.83 2.98
C THR A 21 -1.83 -17.61 3.80
N GLY A 22 -1.13 -16.48 3.62
CA GLY A 22 -1.48 -15.21 4.25
C GLY A 22 -2.82 -14.67 3.74
N GLY A 23 -3.00 -14.60 2.41
CA GLY A 23 -4.25 -14.13 1.79
C GLY A 23 -5.48 -14.98 2.15
N ARG A 24 -5.32 -16.31 2.23
CA ARG A 24 -6.39 -17.25 2.63
C ARG A 24 -6.81 -17.13 4.09
N LEU A 25 -5.93 -16.67 4.98
CA LEU A 25 -6.27 -16.40 6.38
C LEU A 25 -6.86 -14.99 6.55
N LEU A 26 -6.39 -14.03 5.76
CA LEU A 26 -6.79 -12.63 5.87
C LEU A 26 -8.25 -12.40 5.45
N LEU A 27 -8.73 -13.09 4.41
CA LEU A 27 -10.13 -12.99 3.95
C LEU A 27 -11.16 -13.44 5.01
N PRO A 28 -11.10 -14.66 5.57
CA PRO A 28 -12.05 -15.08 6.60
C PRO A 28 -11.92 -14.23 7.86
N ALA A 29 -10.70 -13.82 8.25
CA ALA A 29 -10.50 -12.90 9.36
C ALA A 29 -11.19 -11.55 9.13
N THR A 30 -11.06 -10.99 7.92
CA THR A 30 -11.72 -9.74 7.52
C THR A 30 -13.23 -9.90 7.49
N ALA A 31 -13.74 -11.02 6.96
CA ALA A 31 -15.18 -11.29 6.95
C ALA A 31 -15.74 -11.40 8.38
N VAL A 32 -15.05 -12.10 9.28
CA VAL A 32 -15.43 -12.19 10.70
C VAL A 32 -15.39 -10.81 11.35
N ALA A 33 -14.33 -10.01 11.11
CA ALA A 33 -14.22 -8.67 11.65
C ALA A 33 -15.36 -7.76 11.16
N LEU A 34 -15.72 -7.81 9.87
CA LEU A 34 -16.82 -7.05 9.30
C LEU A 34 -18.17 -7.47 9.89
N VAL A 35 -18.43 -8.78 9.99
CA VAL A 35 -19.68 -9.28 10.61
C VAL A 35 -19.74 -8.80 12.06
N TRP A 36 -18.69 -8.99 12.84
CA TRP A 36 -18.66 -8.62 14.25
C TRP A 36 -18.80 -7.10 14.46
N ALA A 37 -18.14 -6.28 13.66
CA ALA A 37 -18.22 -4.82 13.74
C ALA A 37 -19.62 -4.26 13.45
N ASN A 38 -20.46 -5.01 12.72
CA ASN A 38 -21.83 -4.62 12.38
C ASN A 38 -22.90 -5.30 13.26
N LEU A 39 -22.51 -6.14 14.24
CA LEU A 39 -23.47 -6.72 15.17
C LEU A 39 -24.04 -5.64 16.13
N PRO A 40 -25.35 -5.70 16.44
CA PRO A 40 -25.95 -4.77 17.38
C PRO A 40 -25.38 -4.94 18.80
N GLY A 41 -25.37 -3.86 19.56
CA GLY A 41 -24.95 -3.87 20.98
C GLY A 41 -23.56 -3.31 21.25
N GLY A 42 -22.84 -2.81 20.24
CA GLY A 42 -21.57 -2.08 20.43
C GLY A 42 -20.43 -2.94 21.00
N ILE A 43 -20.60 -4.26 21.02
CA ILE A 43 -19.68 -5.21 21.68
C ILE A 43 -18.30 -5.16 21.02
N TYR A 44 -18.25 -5.01 19.70
CA TYR A 44 -17.01 -4.85 18.95
C TYR A 44 -16.24 -3.61 19.43
N GLN A 45 -16.91 -2.45 19.46
CA GLN A 45 -16.31 -1.19 19.89
C GLN A 45 -15.86 -1.28 21.35
N ALA A 46 -16.69 -1.83 22.24
CA ALA A 46 -16.38 -2.00 23.66
C ALA A 46 -15.17 -2.92 23.90
N PHE A 47 -15.03 -3.99 23.11
CA PHE A 47 -13.88 -4.89 23.17
C PHE A 47 -12.59 -4.16 22.77
N TRP A 48 -12.61 -3.42 21.65
CA TRP A 48 -11.44 -2.72 21.14
C TRP A 48 -11.07 -1.45 21.90
N SER A 49 -12.05 -0.81 22.57
CA SER A 49 -11.85 0.37 23.42
C SER A 49 -11.43 0.01 24.85
N TRP A 50 -11.34 -1.27 25.19
CA TRP A 50 -10.89 -1.68 26.52
C TRP A 50 -9.47 -1.17 26.76
N SER A 51 -9.26 -0.46 27.86
CA SER A 51 -7.95 0.03 28.29
C SER A 51 -7.65 -0.50 29.70
N PRO A 52 -6.36 -0.68 30.05
CA PRO A 52 -6.00 -1.01 31.41
C PRO A 52 -6.50 0.07 32.38
N PRO A 53 -6.84 -0.31 33.64
CA PRO A 53 -7.27 0.67 34.63
C PRO A 53 -6.15 1.70 34.89
N PRO A 54 -6.51 2.96 35.19
CA PRO A 54 -5.54 4.02 35.41
C PRO A 54 -4.50 3.63 36.46
N SER A 55 -3.22 3.75 36.12
CA SER A 55 -2.13 3.54 37.06
C SER A 55 -0.99 4.51 36.79
N ALA A 56 -0.38 5.04 37.85
CA ALA A 56 0.72 5.99 37.72
C ALA A 56 1.94 5.41 36.98
N VAL A 57 2.13 4.09 37.04
CA VAL A 57 3.23 3.39 36.34
C VAL A 57 2.95 3.28 34.85
N LEU A 58 1.72 2.92 34.45
CA LEU A 58 1.36 2.83 33.03
C LEU A 58 1.30 4.22 32.39
N ASP A 59 0.78 5.20 33.11
CA ASP A 59 0.72 6.60 32.67
C ASP A 59 2.14 7.17 32.44
N ALA A 60 3.08 6.92 33.37
CA ALA A 60 4.48 7.30 33.20
C ALA A 60 5.15 6.65 31.97
N LEU A 61 4.69 5.46 31.56
CA LEU A 61 5.18 4.73 30.40
C LEU A 61 4.33 4.96 29.13
N HIS A 62 3.29 5.80 29.18
CA HIS A 62 2.32 6.01 28.10
C HIS A 62 1.67 4.70 27.60
N LEU A 63 1.39 3.79 28.53
CA LEU A 63 0.85 2.45 28.30
C LEU A 63 -0.65 2.35 28.65
N ASP A 64 -1.31 3.47 28.89
CA ASP A 64 -2.75 3.66 29.08
C ASP A 64 -3.54 3.60 27.76
N LEU A 65 -3.06 2.79 26.83
CA LEU A 65 -3.58 2.67 25.48
C LEU A 65 -4.80 1.73 25.42
N PRO A 66 -5.76 1.97 24.51
CA PRO A 66 -6.82 1.01 24.22
C PRO A 66 -6.24 -0.26 23.59
N LEU A 67 -6.95 -1.38 23.72
CA LEU A 67 -6.56 -2.68 23.18
C LEU A 67 -6.25 -2.62 21.68
N ALA A 68 -7.02 -1.83 20.93
CA ALA A 68 -6.76 -1.59 19.50
C ALA A 68 -5.34 -1.06 19.26
N ALA A 69 -4.90 -0.06 20.02
CA ALA A 69 -3.56 0.52 19.87
C ALA A 69 -2.47 -0.48 20.27
N TRP A 70 -2.65 -1.22 21.37
CA TRP A 70 -1.73 -2.28 21.77
C TRP A 70 -1.54 -3.36 20.68
N VAL A 71 -2.64 -3.81 20.08
CA VAL A 71 -2.60 -4.81 19.01
C VAL A 71 -1.96 -4.24 17.74
N THR A 72 -2.32 -3.02 17.34
CA THR A 72 -1.74 -2.36 16.16
C THR A 72 -0.25 -2.14 16.33
N ASP A 73 0.18 -1.52 17.43
CA ASP A 73 1.59 -1.20 17.67
C ASP A 73 2.43 -2.46 17.87
N GLY A 74 1.90 -3.46 18.58
CA GLY A 74 2.57 -4.75 18.78
C GLY A 74 2.74 -5.54 17.48
N LEU A 75 1.69 -5.65 16.67
CA LEU A 75 1.76 -6.33 15.38
C LEU A 75 2.66 -5.59 14.38
N LEU A 76 2.57 -4.25 14.31
CA LEU A 76 3.47 -3.46 13.48
C LEU A 76 4.93 -3.60 13.93
N THR A 77 5.19 -3.64 15.23
CA THR A 77 6.54 -3.86 15.77
C THR A 77 7.10 -5.20 15.30
N VAL A 78 6.33 -6.29 15.42
CA VAL A 78 6.76 -7.61 14.95
C VAL A 78 6.92 -7.61 13.43
N PHE A 79 5.98 -7.03 12.69
CA PHE A 79 6.05 -6.92 11.23
C PHE A 79 7.32 -6.19 10.76
N PHE A 80 7.60 -5.01 11.31
CA PHE A 80 8.78 -4.23 10.96
C PHE A 80 10.07 -4.84 11.50
N PHE A 81 10.02 -5.56 12.61
CA PHE A 81 11.16 -6.33 13.10
C PHE A 81 11.52 -7.45 12.13
N VAL A 82 10.56 -8.27 11.70
CA VAL A 82 10.79 -9.33 10.70
C VAL A 82 11.20 -8.75 9.35
N ALA A 83 10.53 -7.69 8.89
CA ALA A 83 10.92 -6.98 7.67
C ALA A 83 12.34 -6.39 7.79
N GLY A 84 12.72 -5.90 8.97
CA GLY A 84 14.07 -5.42 9.25
C GLY A 84 15.11 -6.54 9.22
N LEU A 85 14.77 -7.73 9.72
CA LEU A 85 15.65 -8.91 9.65
C LEU A 85 15.87 -9.39 8.21
N THR A 86 14.86 -9.33 7.35
CA THR A 86 15.01 -9.65 5.92
C THR A 86 15.78 -8.56 5.16
N VAL A 87 15.61 -7.30 5.57
CA VAL A 87 16.45 -6.17 5.13
C VAL A 87 17.89 -6.28 5.62
N GLY A 88 18.20 -7.14 6.61
CA GLY A 88 19.55 -7.48 7.02
C GLY A 88 20.44 -8.02 5.88
N GLU A 89 19.86 -8.53 4.80
CA GLU A 89 20.58 -8.86 3.55
C GLU A 89 21.11 -7.60 2.82
N LEU A 90 20.63 -6.41 3.17
CA LEU A 90 21.09 -5.09 2.70
C LEU A 90 22.15 -4.48 3.64
N ALA A 91 22.94 -5.29 4.34
CA ALA A 91 23.92 -4.86 5.37
C ALA A 91 24.98 -3.82 4.90
N GLY A 92 25.08 -3.54 3.61
CA GLY A 92 25.91 -2.46 3.07
C GLY A 92 25.10 -1.22 2.68
N TRP A 93 25.60 -0.03 3.02
CA TRP A 93 25.04 1.27 2.56
C TRP A 93 24.77 1.30 1.05
N ARG A 94 25.63 0.65 0.25
CA ARG A 94 25.46 0.57 -1.21
C ARG A 94 24.29 -0.31 -1.68
N ALA A 95 23.89 -1.29 -0.86
CA ALA A 95 22.73 -2.13 -1.13
C ALA A 95 21.44 -1.45 -0.62
N ALA A 96 21.50 -0.75 0.50
CA ALA A 96 20.36 -0.07 1.10
C ALA A 96 20.00 1.27 0.43
N ALA A 97 20.97 2.00 -0.14
CA ALA A 97 20.73 3.35 -0.66
C ALA A 97 19.67 3.42 -1.78
N PRO A 98 19.65 2.53 -2.80
CA PRO A 98 18.61 2.59 -3.82
C PRO A 98 17.18 2.31 -3.28
N PRO A 99 16.93 1.27 -2.46
CA PRO A 99 15.62 1.08 -1.81
C PRO A 99 15.19 2.24 -0.92
N VAL A 100 16.12 2.79 -0.10
CA VAL A 100 15.83 3.93 0.77
C VAL A 100 15.45 5.17 -0.06
N ALA A 101 16.24 5.48 -1.09
CA ALA A 101 15.93 6.61 -1.97
C ALA A 101 14.63 6.40 -2.74
N ALA A 102 14.33 5.17 -3.17
CA ALA A 102 13.06 4.82 -3.80
C ALA A 102 11.87 5.04 -2.86
N ALA A 103 11.99 4.64 -1.60
CA ALA A 103 10.97 4.87 -0.57
C ALA A 103 10.77 6.37 -0.32
N LEU A 104 11.86 7.12 -0.12
CA LEU A 104 11.79 8.57 0.08
C LEU A 104 11.16 9.30 -1.12
N GLY A 105 11.55 8.93 -2.35
CA GLY A 105 10.94 9.45 -3.55
C GLY A 105 9.46 9.05 -3.68
N GLY A 106 9.15 7.80 -3.38
CA GLY A 106 7.80 7.22 -3.34
C GLY A 106 6.90 7.79 -2.24
N MET A 107 7.45 8.52 -1.27
CA MET A 107 6.67 9.30 -0.29
C MET A 107 6.58 10.77 -0.69
N ALA A 108 7.69 11.39 -1.06
CA ALA A 108 7.77 12.83 -1.30
C ALA A 108 7.01 13.25 -2.57
N VAL A 109 7.20 12.53 -3.68
CA VAL A 109 6.59 12.91 -4.97
C VAL A 109 5.07 12.79 -4.95
N PRO A 110 4.43 11.68 -4.52
CA PRO A 110 2.96 11.63 -4.45
C PRO A 110 2.38 12.65 -3.48
N ALA A 111 3.04 12.94 -2.35
CA ALA A 111 2.62 14.01 -1.44
C ALA A 111 2.65 15.39 -2.10
N VAL A 112 3.71 15.71 -2.84
CA VAL A 112 3.80 16.97 -3.60
C VAL A 112 2.76 17.04 -4.70
N VAL A 113 2.56 15.96 -5.48
CA VAL A 113 1.51 15.88 -6.51
C VAL A 113 0.14 16.13 -5.90
N MET A 114 -0.16 15.50 -4.76
CA MET A 114 -1.40 15.68 -4.02
C MET A 114 -1.63 17.14 -3.61
N ILE A 115 -0.61 17.77 -3.02
CA ILE A 115 -0.68 19.17 -2.59
C ILE A 115 -0.92 20.09 -3.79
N VAL A 116 -0.20 19.89 -4.89
CA VAL A 116 -0.30 20.74 -6.08
C VAL A 116 -1.66 20.57 -6.77
N VAL A 117 -2.09 19.33 -7.01
CA VAL A 117 -3.35 19.05 -7.75
C VAL A 117 -4.57 19.43 -6.92
N SER A 118 -4.52 19.27 -5.60
CA SER A 118 -5.60 19.73 -4.71
C SER A 118 -5.64 21.25 -4.54
N GLY A 119 -4.68 22.00 -5.10
CA GLY A 119 -4.58 23.45 -4.93
C GLY A 119 -4.25 23.86 -3.49
N GLY A 120 -3.50 23.04 -2.77
CA GLY A 120 -3.12 23.26 -1.37
C GLY A 120 -4.12 22.72 -0.35
N ALA A 121 -5.32 22.30 -0.76
CA ALA A 121 -6.35 21.79 0.16
C ALA A 121 -5.86 20.58 0.97
N ALA A 122 -5.00 19.74 0.38
CA ALA A 122 -4.46 18.55 1.04
C ALA A 122 -3.46 18.83 2.17
N VAL A 123 -2.97 20.07 2.30
CA VAL A 123 -2.05 20.45 3.39
C VAL A 123 -2.80 20.47 4.73
N HIS A 124 -4.06 20.92 4.70
CA HIS A 124 -4.90 20.96 5.88
C HIS A 124 -5.25 19.54 6.33
N HIS A 125 -5.11 19.26 7.63
CA HIS A 125 -5.46 17.99 8.28
C HIS A 125 -4.72 16.72 7.78
N GLY A 126 -3.67 16.87 6.96
CA GLY A 126 -2.78 15.75 6.61
C GLY A 126 -3.20 14.92 5.40
N ALA A 127 -4.17 15.37 4.59
CA ALA A 127 -4.62 14.62 3.42
C ALA A 127 -3.54 14.40 2.34
N TRP A 128 -2.42 15.14 2.38
CA TRP A 128 -1.24 14.89 1.56
C TRP A 128 -0.64 13.48 1.74
N ALA A 129 -0.92 12.82 2.87
CA ALA A 129 -0.47 11.46 3.15
C ALA A 129 -1.30 10.38 2.44
N ILE A 130 -2.46 10.71 1.84
CA ILE A 130 -3.33 9.73 1.17
C ILE A 130 -2.55 8.90 0.13
N PRO A 131 -1.90 9.50 -0.90
CA PRO A 131 -1.21 8.69 -1.91
C PRO A 131 0.17 8.18 -1.48
N VAL A 132 0.59 8.44 -0.24
CA VAL A 132 1.85 7.94 0.33
C VAL A 132 1.70 6.51 0.85
N ALA A 133 0.49 6.13 1.24
CA ALA A 133 0.22 4.83 1.84
C ALA A 133 0.08 3.75 0.75
N THR A 134 0.99 2.76 0.78
CA THR A 134 1.04 1.66 -0.21
C THR A 134 0.79 0.31 0.46
N ASP A 135 -0.24 -0.42 0.01
CA ASP A 135 -0.63 -1.72 0.56
C ASP A 135 -0.13 -2.86 -0.33
N ILE A 136 1.17 -3.17 -0.21
CA ILE A 136 1.82 -4.20 -1.02
C ILE A 136 1.17 -5.58 -0.84
N ALA A 137 0.71 -5.92 0.37
CA ALA A 137 0.03 -7.21 0.63
C ALA A 137 -1.26 -7.38 -0.18
N PHE A 138 -2.05 -6.31 -0.34
CA PHE A 138 -3.26 -6.33 -1.16
C PHE A 138 -2.97 -6.20 -2.65
N ALA A 139 -1.91 -5.48 -3.02
CA ALA A 139 -1.44 -5.39 -4.40
C ALA A 139 -1.04 -6.77 -4.98
N LEU A 140 -0.59 -7.68 -4.11
CA LEU A 140 -0.13 -9.00 -4.49
C LEU A 140 -1.21 -10.09 -4.36
N ASP A 141 -2.31 -9.86 -3.62
CA ASP A 141 -3.40 -10.83 -3.49
C ASP A 141 -4.30 -10.86 -4.76
N PRO A 142 -4.37 -12.00 -5.49
CA PRO A 142 -5.09 -12.06 -6.76
C PRO A 142 -6.61 -11.87 -6.63
N VAL A 143 -7.20 -12.25 -5.50
CA VAL A 143 -8.64 -12.13 -5.26
C VAL A 143 -9.00 -10.69 -4.92
N SER A 144 -8.19 -10.04 -4.08
CA SER A 144 -8.39 -8.64 -3.75
C SER A 144 -8.24 -7.75 -4.99
N ALA A 145 -7.12 -7.90 -5.71
CA ALA A 145 -6.86 -7.14 -6.93
C ALA A 145 -7.89 -7.42 -8.04
N GLY A 146 -8.39 -8.65 -8.15
CA GLY A 146 -9.30 -9.07 -9.22
C GLY A 146 -10.79 -8.86 -8.94
N VAL A 147 -11.22 -8.84 -7.69
CA VAL A 147 -12.66 -8.83 -7.32
C VAL A 147 -12.97 -7.75 -6.29
N VAL A 148 -12.30 -7.74 -5.15
CA VAL A 148 -12.64 -6.84 -4.04
C VAL A 148 -12.46 -5.38 -4.44
N VAL A 149 -11.26 -5.01 -4.91
CA VAL A 149 -10.93 -3.63 -5.27
C VAL A 149 -11.81 -3.10 -6.42
N PRO A 150 -12.06 -3.86 -7.50
CA PRO A 150 -13.02 -3.45 -8.55
C PRO A 150 -14.45 -3.22 -8.08
N VAL A 151 -14.98 -4.08 -7.20
CA VAL A 151 -16.35 -3.94 -6.69
C VAL A 151 -16.51 -2.68 -5.86
N PHE A 152 -15.57 -2.42 -4.94
CA PHE A 152 -15.60 -1.19 -4.14
C PHE A 152 -15.41 0.06 -5.00
N ALA A 153 -14.53 0.02 -6.02
CA ALA A 153 -14.36 1.14 -6.94
C ALA A 153 -15.63 1.42 -7.74
N LEU A 154 -16.33 0.39 -8.22
CA LEU A 154 -17.59 0.58 -8.93
C LEU A 154 -18.66 1.23 -8.03
N ALA A 155 -18.73 0.81 -6.76
CA ALA A 155 -19.67 1.36 -5.79
C ALA A 155 -19.41 2.84 -5.48
N ALA A 156 -18.15 3.29 -5.59
CA ALA A 156 -17.74 4.64 -5.23
C ALA A 156 -17.56 5.60 -6.43
N ALA A 157 -17.43 5.09 -7.66
CA ALA A 157 -17.01 5.86 -8.84
C ALA A 157 -17.87 7.09 -9.20
N GLY A 158 -19.12 7.16 -8.74
CA GLY A 158 -20.05 8.26 -9.06
C GLY A 158 -19.61 9.62 -8.51
N ASP A 159 -18.90 9.65 -7.38
CA ASP A 159 -18.68 10.88 -6.61
C ASP A 159 -17.31 11.53 -6.86
N ALA A 160 -16.39 10.85 -7.55
CA ALA A 160 -14.99 11.26 -7.68
C ALA A 160 -14.73 12.46 -8.63
N LEU A 161 -15.64 12.73 -9.58
CA LEU A 161 -15.33 13.57 -10.75
C LEU A 161 -15.24 15.08 -10.46
N GLY A 162 -15.77 15.55 -9.33
CA GLY A 162 -15.87 16.98 -9.02
C GLY A 162 -14.90 17.53 -7.99
N ASP A 163 -14.22 16.66 -7.22
CA ASP A 163 -13.49 17.08 -6.03
C ASP A 163 -11.97 17.16 -6.24
N ARG A 164 -11.34 18.22 -5.73
CA ARG A 164 -9.91 18.48 -5.91
C ARG A 164 -9.03 17.55 -5.09
N VAL A 165 -9.48 17.15 -3.91
CA VAL A 165 -8.79 16.17 -3.05
C VAL A 165 -8.86 14.79 -3.71
N ALA A 166 -10.00 14.43 -4.28
CA ALA A 166 -10.18 13.22 -5.09
C ALA A 166 -9.20 13.16 -6.27
N TRP A 167 -9.13 14.21 -7.10
CA TRP A 167 -8.17 14.28 -8.21
C TRP A 167 -6.72 14.24 -7.74
N GLY A 168 -6.41 14.91 -6.63
CA GLY A 168 -5.07 14.85 -6.03
C GLY A 168 -4.70 13.43 -5.58
N ALA A 169 -5.61 12.71 -4.93
CA ALA A 169 -5.38 11.36 -4.46
C ALA A 169 -5.17 10.40 -5.64
N ALA A 170 -6.03 10.46 -6.66
CA ALA A 170 -5.92 9.61 -7.84
C ALA A 170 -4.63 9.86 -8.62
N THR A 171 -4.27 11.12 -8.88
CA THR A 171 -3.05 11.47 -9.62
C THR A 171 -1.78 11.17 -8.82
N GLY A 172 -1.81 11.39 -7.50
CA GLY A 172 -0.75 11.00 -6.58
C GLY A 172 -0.47 9.50 -6.63
N LEU A 173 -1.50 8.66 -6.50
CA LEU A 173 -1.35 7.20 -6.55
C LEU A 173 -0.93 6.68 -7.94
N LEU A 174 -1.57 7.16 -9.01
CA LEU A 174 -1.35 6.64 -10.37
C LEU A 174 -0.03 7.09 -10.99
N PHE A 175 0.39 8.32 -10.71
CA PHE A 175 1.56 8.92 -11.37
C PHE A 175 2.62 9.35 -10.36
N GLY A 176 2.22 9.94 -9.23
CA GLY A 176 3.15 10.39 -8.20
C GLY A 176 3.97 9.26 -7.59
N THR A 177 3.32 8.18 -7.18
CA THR A 177 3.99 7.03 -6.54
C THR A 177 4.96 6.32 -7.50
N PRO A 178 4.56 5.93 -8.73
CA PRO A 178 5.50 5.31 -9.66
C PRO A 178 6.65 6.24 -10.05
N ALA A 179 6.36 7.52 -10.34
CA ALA A 179 7.40 8.50 -10.66
C ALA A 179 8.37 8.71 -9.49
N GLY A 180 7.85 8.81 -8.26
CA GLY A 180 8.64 8.99 -7.06
C GLY A 180 9.61 7.85 -6.81
N ILE A 181 9.12 6.61 -6.88
CA ILE A 181 9.94 5.40 -6.70
C ILE A 181 11.02 5.34 -7.77
N LEU A 182 10.67 5.59 -9.04
CA LEU A 182 11.62 5.57 -10.16
C LEU A 182 12.68 6.67 -10.05
N LEU A 183 12.27 7.89 -9.72
CA LEU A 183 13.17 9.04 -9.56
C LEU A 183 14.10 8.81 -8.38
N GLY A 184 13.58 8.39 -7.23
CA GLY A 184 14.37 8.12 -6.04
C GLY A 184 15.41 7.03 -6.27
N ALA A 185 14.98 5.86 -6.78
CA ALA A 185 15.89 4.77 -7.10
C ALA A 185 16.90 5.15 -8.20
N GLY A 186 16.42 5.84 -9.25
CA GLY A 186 17.24 6.29 -10.37
C GLY A 186 18.31 7.29 -9.96
N LEU A 187 17.98 8.24 -9.09
CA LEU A 187 18.92 9.21 -8.53
C LEU A 187 19.99 8.52 -7.68
N ALA A 188 19.63 7.54 -6.84
CA ALA A 188 20.60 6.79 -6.06
C ALA A 188 21.59 6.01 -6.95
N VAL A 189 21.11 5.40 -8.03
CA VAL A 189 21.95 4.70 -9.00
C VAL A 189 22.82 5.69 -9.78
N TRP A 190 22.26 6.82 -10.22
CA TRP A 190 22.99 7.88 -10.93
C TRP A 190 24.11 8.48 -10.06
N ALA A 191 23.82 8.73 -8.79
CA ALA A 191 24.78 9.21 -7.80
C ALA A 191 25.81 8.15 -7.37
N ARG A 192 25.79 6.95 -7.99
CA ARG A 192 26.68 5.82 -7.69
C ARG A 192 26.61 5.37 -6.23
N LEU A 193 25.47 5.62 -5.57
CA LEU A 193 25.22 5.20 -4.20
C LEU A 193 24.85 3.72 -4.12
N GLY A 194 24.43 3.09 -5.23
CA GLY A 194 24.16 1.66 -5.31
C GLY A 194 23.82 1.20 -6.72
N ALA A 195 23.51 -0.08 -6.86
CA ALA A 195 23.05 -0.69 -8.11
C ALA A 195 21.84 -1.57 -7.84
N PHE A 196 20.98 -1.75 -8.83
CA PHE A 196 19.88 -2.72 -8.73
C PHE A 196 20.44 -4.14 -8.64
N PRO A 197 19.74 -5.04 -7.90
CA PRO A 197 20.09 -6.46 -7.87
C PRO A 197 20.13 -7.04 -9.30
N PRO A 198 21.09 -7.92 -9.63
CA PRO A 198 21.21 -8.52 -10.96
C PRO A 198 19.96 -9.31 -11.40
N GLU A 199 19.12 -9.72 -10.44
CA GLU A 199 17.84 -10.38 -10.64
C GLU A 199 16.78 -9.43 -11.24
N VAL A 200 16.85 -8.13 -10.94
CA VAL A 200 15.88 -7.12 -11.38
C VAL A 200 16.34 -6.47 -12.67
N ARG A 201 15.77 -6.89 -13.80
CA ARG A 201 16.04 -6.24 -15.09
C ARG A 201 15.37 -4.87 -15.15
N ARG A 202 16.01 -3.89 -15.79
CA ARG A 202 15.50 -2.50 -15.95
C ARG A 202 14.05 -2.40 -16.42
N GLY A 203 13.59 -3.38 -17.18
CA GLY A 203 12.21 -3.40 -17.65
C GLY A 203 11.18 -3.87 -16.61
N ASP A 204 11.59 -4.70 -15.66
CA ASP A 204 10.67 -5.26 -14.66
C ASP A 204 10.41 -4.24 -13.52
N VAL A 205 11.17 -3.15 -13.49
CA VAL A 205 11.03 -2.04 -12.52
C VAL A 205 9.71 -1.29 -12.69
N LEU A 206 9.34 -0.92 -13.92
CA LEU A 206 8.17 -0.07 -14.15
C LEU A 206 6.84 -0.72 -13.68
N PRO A 207 6.53 -2.00 -14.01
CA PRO A 207 5.33 -2.65 -13.48
C PRO A 207 5.31 -2.74 -11.95
N VAL A 208 6.45 -2.97 -11.31
CA VAL A 208 6.58 -3.03 -9.85
C VAL A 208 6.29 -1.65 -9.22
N THR A 209 6.79 -0.56 -9.82
CA THR A 209 6.50 0.78 -9.33
C THR A 209 5.02 1.17 -9.49
N VAL A 210 4.34 0.65 -10.52
CA VAL A 210 2.90 0.85 -10.71
C VAL A 210 2.09 0.10 -9.66
N LEU A 211 2.51 -1.10 -9.24
CA LEU A 211 1.89 -1.79 -8.10
C LEU A 211 2.00 -0.99 -6.79
N GLY A 212 3.06 -0.18 -6.65
CA GLY A 212 3.19 0.77 -5.54
C GLY A 212 2.02 1.77 -5.44
N GLY A 213 1.30 2.03 -6.53
CA GLY A 213 0.11 2.90 -6.53
C GLY A 213 -1.17 2.26 -5.95
N VAL A 214 -1.11 1.02 -5.46
CA VAL A 214 -2.25 0.36 -4.79
C VAL A 214 -2.23 0.73 -3.30
N GLY A 215 -3.10 1.67 -2.92
CA GLY A 215 -3.12 2.25 -1.57
C GLY A 215 -4.39 1.98 -0.74
N TYR A 216 -5.33 1.20 -1.27
CA TYR A 216 -6.71 1.07 -0.78
C TYR A 216 -6.90 1.16 0.76
N THR A 217 -6.37 0.21 1.55
CA THR A 217 -6.78 0.11 2.96
C THR A 217 -6.21 1.24 3.82
N ALA A 218 -4.92 1.51 3.72
CA ALA A 218 -4.28 2.58 4.49
C ALA A 218 -4.67 3.97 3.97
N SER A 219 -4.83 4.14 2.65
CA SER A 219 -5.28 5.41 2.06
C SER A 219 -6.72 5.75 2.48
N LEU A 220 -7.62 4.77 2.53
CA LEU A 220 -9.00 5.01 2.99
C LEU A 220 -9.08 5.39 4.47
N LEU A 221 -8.21 4.82 5.31
CA LEU A 221 -8.10 5.26 6.70
C LEU A 221 -7.69 6.73 6.77
N ILE A 222 -6.66 7.12 6.01
CA ILE A 222 -6.19 8.52 5.97
C ILE A 222 -7.29 9.44 5.44
N VAL A 223 -8.05 9.04 4.41
CA VAL A 223 -9.19 9.82 3.92
C VAL A 223 -10.17 10.10 5.07
N ARG A 224 -10.54 9.09 5.85
CA ARG A 224 -11.48 9.24 6.98
C ARG A 224 -10.95 10.12 8.11
N LEU A 225 -9.63 10.16 8.31
CA LEU A 225 -9.01 10.94 9.39
C LEU A 225 -8.67 12.38 8.97
N SER A 226 -8.47 12.61 7.68
CA SER A 226 -7.88 13.85 7.16
C SER A 226 -8.79 14.66 6.25
N VAL A 227 -9.91 14.12 5.78
CA VAL A 227 -10.81 14.78 4.83
C VAL A 227 -12.19 15.01 5.47
N PRO A 228 -12.77 16.23 5.38
CA PRO A 228 -14.14 16.48 5.84
C PRO A 228 -15.16 15.58 5.14
N ASP A 229 -16.24 15.19 5.83
CA ASP A 229 -17.25 14.24 5.33
C ASP A 229 -17.77 14.56 3.92
N ALA A 230 -17.96 15.84 3.59
CA ALA A 230 -18.45 16.28 2.28
C ALA A 230 -17.51 15.94 1.10
N ALA A 231 -16.21 15.77 1.35
CA ALA A 231 -15.20 15.41 0.33
C ALA A 231 -14.60 14.00 0.56
N ALA A 232 -14.91 13.36 1.70
CA ALA A 232 -14.37 12.06 2.06
C ALA A 232 -14.84 10.96 1.10
N ASP A 233 -16.11 10.97 0.70
CA ASP A 233 -16.67 9.97 -0.22
C ASP A 233 -16.01 10.06 -1.61
N ALA A 234 -15.84 11.28 -2.14
CA ALA A 234 -15.17 11.53 -3.41
C ALA A 234 -13.69 11.12 -3.36
N ALA A 235 -12.98 11.42 -2.27
CA ALA A 235 -11.59 11.02 -2.09
C ALA A 235 -11.43 9.50 -1.96
N ALA A 236 -12.33 8.84 -1.22
CA ALA A 236 -12.37 7.39 -1.09
C ALA A 236 -12.62 6.71 -2.44
N ALA A 237 -13.56 7.23 -3.22
CA ALA A 237 -13.85 6.79 -4.58
C ALA A 237 -12.63 6.89 -5.49
N ALA A 238 -11.95 8.03 -5.48
CA ALA A 238 -10.75 8.24 -6.28
C ALA A 238 -9.61 7.28 -5.92
N VAL A 239 -9.36 7.03 -4.63
CA VAL A 239 -8.37 6.06 -4.15
C VAL A 239 -8.67 4.66 -4.67
N LEU A 240 -9.93 4.27 -4.60
CA LEU A 240 -10.41 2.98 -5.07
C LEU A 240 -10.25 2.81 -6.58
N CYS A 241 -10.73 3.76 -7.36
CA CYS A 241 -10.58 3.75 -8.82
C CYS A 241 -9.10 3.75 -9.24
N ALA A 242 -8.26 4.57 -8.59
CA ALA A 242 -6.83 4.60 -8.84
C ALA A 242 -6.16 3.27 -8.55
N SER A 243 -6.51 2.61 -7.43
CA SER A 243 -5.98 1.30 -7.06
C SER A 243 -6.34 0.22 -8.08
N VAL A 244 -7.59 0.21 -8.58
CA VAL A 244 -8.01 -0.69 -9.67
C VAL A 244 -7.20 -0.44 -10.94
N VAL A 245 -7.10 0.82 -11.36
CA VAL A 245 -6.37 1.21 -12.57
C VAL A 245 -4.90 0.81 -12.44
N ALA A 246 -4.26 1.07 -11.31
CA ALA A 246 -2.89 0.66 -11.02
C ALA A 246 -2.71 -0.87 -11.11
N ALA A 247 -3.59 -1.64 -10.47
CA ALA A 247 -3.54 -3.10 -10.50
C ALA A 247 -3.71 -3.65 -11.93
N ILE A 248 -4.66 -3.11 -12.71
CA ILE A 248 -4.88 -3.52 -14.11
C ILE A 248 -3.66 -3.16 -14.96
N LEU A 249 -3.14 -1.93 -14.85
CA LEU A 249 -1.98 -1.48 -15.62
C LEU A 249 -0.75 -2.34 -15.32
N ALA A 250 -0.44 -2.55 -14.04
CA ALA A 250 0.65 -3.42 -13.61
C ALA A 250 0.50 -4.83 -14.20
N THR A 251 -0.69 -5.43 -14.08
CA THR A 251 -0.98 -6.76 -14.62
C THR A 251 -0.78 -6.81 -16.13
N VAL A 252 -1.34 -5.85 -16.88
CA VAL A 252 -1.19 -5.77 -18.34
C VAL A 252 0.27 -5.62 -18.74
N MET A 253 1.04 -4.80 -18.02
CA MET A 253 2.45 -4.59 -18.32
C MET A 253 3.29 -5.84 -18.06
N VAL A 254 3.05 -6.56 -16.96
CA VAL A 254 3.69 -7.84 -16.67
C VAL A 254 3.32 -8.87 -17.75
N HIS A 255 2.04 -8.95 -18.12
CA HIS A 255 1.55 -9.95 -19.06
C HIS A 255 2.03 -9.71 -20.50
N ARG A 256 2.07 -8.44 -20.96
CA ARG A 256 2.65 -8.07 -22.26
C ARG A 256 4.14 -8.41 -22.34
N ARG A 257 4.88 -8.24 -21.24
CA ARG A 257 6.30 -8.61 -21.14
C ARG A 257 6.51 -10.13 -21.18
N GLY A 258 5.58 -10.89 -20.60
CA GLY A 258 5.55 -12.35 -20.73
C GLY A 258 5.37 -12.81 -22.18
N ARG A 259 4.56 -12.08 -22.98
CA ARG A 259 4.29 -12.39 -24.40
C ARG A 259 5.41 -11.99 -25.36
N THR A 260 6.14 -10.91 -25.09
CA THR A 260 7.36 -10.57 -25.87
C THR A 260 8.55 -11.48 -25.58
N ARG A 261 8.39 -12.44 -24.67
CA ARG A 261 9.40 -13.45 -24.30
C ARG A 261 8.98 -14.86 -24.75
N SER A 262 8.37 -14.97 -25.91
CA SER A 262 8.45 -16.21 -26.69
C SER A 262 9.91 -16.36 -27.17
N PRO A 263 10.56 -17.52 -26.98
CA PRO A 263 11.92 -17.76 -27.49
C PRO A 263 11.97 -17.64 -29.02
#